data_AF-A0ABD6E072-F1
#
_entry.id   AF-A0ABD6E072-F1
#
_cell.length_a   1.000
_cell.length_b   1.000
_cell.length_c   1.000
_cell.angle_alpha   90.00
_cell.angle_beta   90.00
_cell.angle_gamma   90.00
#
_symmetry.space_group_name_H-M   'P 1'
#
loop_
_entity.id
_entity.type
_entity.pdbx_description
1 polymer ?
#
loop_
_entity_poly.entity_id
_entity_poly.type
_entity_poly.pdbx_seq_one_letter_code
_entity_poly.pdbx_strand_id
1 'polypeptide(L)'
;MRNINPETNINRVYISVFQGNHMEKPLKILHGSLNNRVMVELRSGRSYQGVLDGYDVPHMNLVLKNAEEILNSESCGKHNTIILRGDNIIYVSP
;
A
#
# COMPACT_ATOMS: atom_id res chain seq x y z
N MET A 1 -21.93 45.42 -36.72
CA MET A 1 -22.53 45.18 -35.39
C MET A 1 -22.21 43.76 -34.97
N ARG A 2 -21.84 43.60 -33.70
CA ARG A 2 -21.37 42.37 -33.06
C ARG A 2 -22.46 41.29 -33.08
N ASN A 3 -22.08 40.05 -33.30
CA ASN A 3 -22.73 38.96 -32.58
C ASN A 3 -21.63 38.03 -32.06
N ILE A 4 -21.36 38.19 -30.77
CA ILE A 4 -20.38 37.43 -30.00
C ILE A 4 -21.10 36.13 -29.68
N ASN A 5 -20.64 35.01 -30.25
CA ASN A 5 -21.21 33.70 -29.94
C ASN A 5 -20.84 33.37 -28.47
N PRO A 6 -21.79 33.17 -27.54
CA PRO A 6 -21.51 33.07 -26.11
C PRO A 6 -21.03 31.68 -25.66
N GLU A 7 -20.71 30.76 -26.58
CA GLU A 7 -20.14 29.44 -26.24
C GLU A 7 -18.64 29.49 -25.95
N THR A 8 -18.29 30.48 -25.15
CA THR A 8 -17.09 30.61 -24.33
C THR A 8 -16.87 29.33 -23.49
N ASN A 9 -15.82 28.58 -23.81
CA ASN A 9 -14.94 27.90 -22.84
C ASN A 9 -15.58 27.22 -21.61
N ILE A 10 -16.50 26.27 -21.80
CA ILE A 10 -16.99 25.42 -20.69
C ILE A 10 -16.61 23.93 -20.78
N ASN A 11 -16.01 23.49 -21.89
CA ASN A 11 -15.63 22.07 -22.10
C ASN A 11 -14.15 21.76 -21.84
N ARG A 12 -13.44 22.56 -21.04
CA ARG A 12 -12.02 22.30 -20.67
C ARG A 12 -11.79 21.96 -19.20
N VAL A 13 -12.83 21.95 -18.36
CA VAL A 13 -12.67 21.86 -16.89
C VAL A 13 -13.37 20.66 -16.24
N TYR A 14 -14.17 19.88 -16.98
CA TYR A 14 -14.68 18.61 -16.47
C TYR A 14 -14.29 17.51 -17.43
N ILE A 15 -13.84 16.38 -16.86
CA ILE A 15 -13.60 15.13 -17.55
C ILE A 15 -12.16 14.96 -18.13
N SER A 16 -11.14 15.14 -17.28
CA SER A 16 -10.21 14.02 -17.13
C SER A 16 -10.96 12.95 -16.36
N VAL A 17 -11.74 12.12 -17.08
CA VAL A 17 -12.29 10.89 -16.51
C VAL A 17 -11.09 10.22 -15.87
N PHE A 18 -11.07 10.10 -14.54
CA PHE A 18 -10.24 9.11 -13.89
C PHE A 18 -10.66 7.79 -14.52
N GLN A 19 -9.80 7.28 -15.39
CA GLN A 19 -10.02 6.03 -16.11
C GLN A 19 -10.19 4.93 -15.08
N GLY A 20 -11.43 4.51 -14.85
CA GLY A 20 -11.83 3.28 -14.20
C GLY A 20 -11.38 3.11 -12.75
N ASN A 21 -12.34 2.93 -11.85
CA ASN A 21 -12.15 2.06 -10.68
C ASN A 21 -11.89 0.63 -11.17
N HIS A 22 -10.73 0.37 -11.73
CA HIS A 22 -10.23 -0.98 -11.90
C HIS A 22 -9.73 -1.38 -10.52
N MET A 23 -10.60 -2.06 -9.74
CA MET A 23 -10.24 -2.58 -8.43
C MET A 23 -8.91 -3.32 -8.58
N GLU A 24 -7.83 -2.72 -8.07
CA GLU A 24 -6.51 -3.34 -8.21
C GLU A 24 -6.55 -4.63 -7.42
N LYS A 25 -6.18 -5.74 -8.07
CA LYS A 25 -6.13 -7.04 -7.40
C LYS A 25 -5.25 -6.87 -6.15
N PRO A 26 -5.60 -7.43 -4.98
CA PRO A 26 -4.83 -7.23 -3.75
C PRO A 26 -3.32 -7.49 -3.92
N LEU A 27 -2.95 -8.54 -4.67
CA LEU A 27 -1.56 -8.86 -4.98
C LEU A 27 -0.85 -7.79 -5.82
N LYS A 28 -1.58 -7.02 -6.66
CA LYS A 28 -1.00 -5.91 -7.42
C LYS A 28 -0.61 -4.75 -6.49
N ILE A 29 -1.45 -4.46 -5.49
CA ILE A 29 -1.16 -3.45 -4.46
C ILE A 29 0.09 -3.87 -3.68
N LEU A 30 0.11 -5.11 -3.18
CA LEU A 30 1.26 -5.66 -2.46
C LEU A 30 2.54 -5.64 -3.31
N HIS A 31 2.44 -5.99 -4.60
CA HIS A 31 3.57 -5.92 -5.53
C HIS A 31 4.08 -4.49 -5.71
N GLY A 32 3.18 -3.51 -5.79
CA GLY A 32 3.53 -2.08 -5.85
C GLY A 32 4.22 -1.57 -4.59
N SER A 33 4.08 -2.26 -3.46
CA SER A 33 4.76 -1.94 -2.19
C SER A 33 6.18 -2.50 -2.10
N LEU A 34 6.67 -3.29 -3.07
CA LEU A 34 8.04 -3.77 -3.06
C LEU A 34 9.04 -2.60 -3.01
N ASN A 35 10.07 -2.74 -2.18
CA ASN A 35 11.08 -1.74 -1.85
C ASN A 35 10.55 -0.48 -1.16
N ASN A 36 9.26 -0.45 -0.77
CA ASN A 36 8.67 0.62 0.02
C ASN A 36 8.50 0.19 1.47
N ARG A 37 8.41 1.18 2.38
CA ARG A 37 8.09 0.92 3.78
C ARG A 37 6.62 0.52 3.87
N VAL A 38 6.33 -0.52 4.63
CA VAL A 38 4.98 -1.03 4.90
C VAL A 38 4.78 -1.23 6.39
N MET A 39 3.52 -1.24 6.83
CA MET A 39 3.11 -1.68 8.15
C MET A 39 2.38 -3.02 8.04
N VAL A 40 2.74 -3.98 8.89
CA VAL A 40 2.13 -5.32 8.93
C VAL A 40 1.65 -5.60 10.34
N GLU A 41 0.37 -5.97 10.49
CA GLU A 41 -0.20 -6.38 11.78
C GLU A 41 -0.35 -7.89 11.83
N LEU A 42 0.03 -8.50 12.95
CA LEU A 42 -0.11 -9.93 13.20
C LEU A 42 -1.25 -10.24 14.18
N ARG A 43 -1.78 -11.46 14.13
CA ARG A 43 -2.80 -11.98 15.07
C ARG A 43 -2.42 -11.91 16.55
N SER A 44 -1.13 -11.81 16.85
CA SER A 44 -0.62 -11.66 18.22
C SER A 44 -0.74 -10.25 18.79
N GLY A 45 -1.22 -9.27 18.01
CA GLY A 45 -1.23 -7.85 18.37
C GLY A 45 0.14 -7.18 18.25
N ARG A 46 1.10 -7.85 17.59
CA ARG A 46 2.37 -7.26 17.19
C ARG A 46 2.24 -6.67 15.80
N SER A 47 2.83 -5.50 15.60
CA SER A 47 3.05 -4.93 14.28
C SER A 47 4.52 -4.79 13.93
N TYR A 48 4.79 -4.76 12.63
CA TYR A 48 6.11 -4.51 12.08
C TYR A 48 6.05 -3.37 11.09
N GLN A 49 6.98 -2.44 11.18
CA GLN A 49 7.20 -1.40 10.18
C GLN A 49 8.57 -1.56 9.55
N GLY A 50 8.63 -1.87 8.25
CA GLY A 50 9.88 -2.14 7.55
C GLY A 50 9.74 -2.04 6.05
N VAL A 51 10.82 -2.18 5.30
CA VAL A 51 10.81 -2.19 3.84
C VAL A 51 10.39 -3.56 3.34
N LEU A 52 9.34 -3.65 2.52
CA LEU A 52 8.93 -4.91 1.91
C LEU A 52 9.95 -5.32 0.83
N ASP A 53 10.73 -6.34 1.12
CA ASP A 53 11.77 -6.84 0.21
C ASP A 53 11.25 -7.92 -0.73
N GLY A 54 10.24 -8.68 -0.28
CA GLY A 54 9.67 -9.77 -1.07
C GLY A 54 8.45 -10.40 -0.42
N TYR A 55 7.71 -11.18 -1.20
CA TYR A 55 6.60 -11.99 -0.72
C TYR A 55 6.43 -13.25 -1.58
N ASP A 56 5.72 -14.26 -1.06
CA ASP A 56 5.36 -15.46 -1.81
C ASP A 56 3.84 -15.59 -2.09
N VAL A 57 3.52 -16.43 -3.07
CA VAL A 57 2.16 -16.82 -3.43
C VAL A 57 2.07 -18.35 -3.28
N PRO A 58 1.02 -18.90 -2.64
CA PRO A 58 -0.22 -18.24 -2.21
C PRO A 58 -0.23 -17.76 -0.76
N HIS A 59 0.84 -17.99 0.01
CA HIS A 59 0.78 -17.84 1.46
C HIS A 59 0.89 -16.40 1.96
N MET A 60 1.45 -15.49 1.15
CA MET A 60 1.77 -14.11 1.56
C MET A 60 2.73 -14.08 2.75
N ASN A 61 3.71 -15.00 2.77
CA ASN A 61 4.87 -14.81 3.62
C ASN A 61 5.60 -13.56 3.13
N LEU A 62 6.01 -12.67 4.03
CA LEU A 62 6.67 -11.41 3.69
C LEU A 62 8.10 -11.39 4.21
N VAL A 63 9.02 -10.84 3.43
CA VAL A 63 10.37 -10.49 3.88
C VAL A 63 10.40 -8.98 4.10
N LEU A 64 10.68 -8.54 5.32
CA LEU A 64 10.90 -7.13 5.63
C LEU A 64 12.37 -6.87 5.94
N LYS A 65 12.91 -5.77 5.43
CA LYS A 65 14.22 -5.22 5.79
C LYS A 65 14.08 -4.02 6.71
N ASN A 66 15.07 -3.83 7.59
CA ASN A 66 15.13 -2.71 8.54
C ASN A 66 13.80 -2.51 9.30
N ALA A 67 13.25 -3.63 9.79
CA ALA A 67 11.93 -3.66 10.41
C ALA A 67 12.00 -3.30 11.90
N GLU A 68 11.06 -2.50 12.35
CA GLU A 68 10.81 -2.19 13.75
C GLU A 68 9.60 -2.99 14.24
N GLU A 69 9.77 -3.75 15.32
CA GLU A 69 8.71 -4.50 15.99
C GLU A 69 8.03 -3.62 17.03
N ILE A 70 6.71 -3.58 16.99
CA ILE A 70 5.87 -2.75 17.85
C ILE A 70 4.88 -3.67 18.57
N LEU A 71 4.79 -3.53 19.89
CA LEU A 71 3.78 -4.20 20.72
C LEU A 71 3.21 -3.16 21.69
N ASN A 72 1.88 -3.08 21.79
CA ASN A 72 1.21 -2.10 22.66
C ASN A 72 1.65 -0.64 22.41
N SER A 73 1.92 -0.28 21.16
CA SER A 73 2.44 1.04 20.74
C SER A 73 3.87 1.35 21.19
N GLU A 74 4.62 0.38 21.69
CA GLU A 74 6.01 0.54 22.08
C GLU A 74 6.94 -0.23 21.14
N SER A 75 8.05 0.41 20.75
CA SER A 75 9.12 -0.24 19.98
C SER A 75 9.82 -1.29 20.85
N CYS A 76 9.72 -2.55 20.45
CA CYS A 76 10.23 -3.70 21.19
C CYS A 76 11.53 -4.26 20.62
N GLY A 77 11.90 -3.87 19.39
CA GLY A 77 13.11 -4.35 18.75
C GLY A 77 13.25 -3.90 17.30
N LYS A 78 14.48 -4.03 16.78
CA LYS A 78 14.81 -3.79 15.37
C LYS A 78 15.44 -5.02 14.75
N HIS A 79 15.03 -5.31 13.52
CA HIS A 79 15.44 -6.48 12.76
C HIS A 79 15.98 -6.03 11.41
N ASN A 80 17.24 -6.37 11.10
CA ASN A 80 17.83 -6.06 9.78
C ASN A 80 17.06 -6.78 8.66
N THR A 81 16.64 -8.02 8.91
CA THR A 81 15.79 -8.80 8.02
C THR A 81 14.92 -9.72 8.85
N ILE A 82 13.62 -9.78 8.55
CA ILE A 82 12.65 -10.66 9.21
C ILE A 82 11.72 -11.27 8.17
N ILE A 83 11.32 -12.52 8.40
CA ILE A 83 10.29 -13.20 7.60
C ILE A 83 9.03 -13.31 8.45
N LEU A 84 7.92 -12.75 7.94
CA LEU A 84 6.60 -12.83 8.56
C LEU A 84 5.80 -13.92 7.86
N ARG A 85 5.23 -14.84 8.62
CA ARG A 85 4.45 -15.95 8.08
C ARG A 85 3.01 -15.50 7.78
N GLY A 86 2.54 -15.72 6.55
CA GLY A 86 1.31 -15.10 6.05
C GLY A 86 0.01 -15.59 6.71
N ASP A 87 0.01 -16.76 7.33
CA ASP A 87 -1.13 -17.23 8.14
C ASP A 87 -1.36 -16.42 9.43
N ASN A 88 -0.33 -15.70 9.89
CA ASN A 88 -0.40 -14.83 11.06
C ASN A 88 -0.67 -13.37 10.71
N ILE A 89 -0.64 -12.99 9.43
CA ILE A 89 -0.85 -11.60 8.99
C ILE A 89 -2.36 -11.29 8.98
N ILE A 90 -2.75 -10.16 9.57
CA ILE A 90 -4.12 -9.63 9.51
C ILE A 90 -4.23 -8.68 8.31
N TYR A 91 -3.33 -7.71 8.20
CA TYR A 91 -3.29 -6.76 7.09
C TYR A 91 -1.87 -6.25 6.81
N VAL A 92 -1.70 -5.69 5.62
CA VAL A 92 -0.52 -4.93 5.18
C VAL A 92 -0.99 -3.57 4.69
N SER A 93 -0.37 -2.49 5.17
CA SER A 93 -0.57 -1.13 4.69
C SER A 93 0.71 -0.65 4.00
N PRO A 94 0.65 -0.24 2.71
CA PRO A 94 1.68 0.57 2.08
C PRO A 94 1.87 1.91 2.79
#